data_AF-A0A9D2EHK0-F1
#
_entry.id   AF-A0A9D2EHK0-F1
#
_cell.length_a   1.000
_cell.length_b   1.000
_cell.length_c   1.000
_cell.angle_alpha   90.00
_cell.angle_beta   90.00
_cell.angle_gamma   90.00
#
_symmetry.space_group_name_H-M   'P 1'
#
loop_
_entity.id
_entity.type
_entity.pdbx_description
1 polymer ?
#
loop_
_entity_poly.entity_id
_entity_poly.type
_entity_poly.pdbx_seq_one_letter_code
_entity_poly.pdbx_strand_id
1 'polypeptide(L)'
;MLGALPTQLERGIEWTRSTNRIARDYTPRRVDAEAGELDLDFVLHGHGPAASWAREASPGDDLHLVGPKSSTVLPTDLDWLVLLGDETALPAIGRFLDERPTDAPVQVVVSVSDRAAQQDLAVREGDQLSWIVAAPEDPDALGTAFRDLDLPDGAGYVWAGAESRALLAVRRQLKQVPGLTKDRVNVTGYWHTGGRTSARSAIPSPIPWLAARAAVQLGLLEAVADRPGCSLTDAAARLKLTADPFRLLLPVLLRYGLLAGDAHGLQLGPAGAELAGDEHAAEEFDGLDAELLLALGHLAPAVQSRRAPWQLHAGATLLEQVAAAGPAEEPTEHAGELAAELVESGESLAFLIDAALADEVWADAREVLLLGPGGHVVAEALHRHSHPARLVLREEEAVAQAMTAEMTDPDAAVWASPDQRIRADLAVAAHALAYRTDPEAAALLGRLRGEAMRAVVIESGRPDALGPGAHEVSLRSYARIGRDLRDAEAIGALASAAGWQVVRVLELGWGVQATILR
;
A
#
# COMPACT_ATOMS: atom_id res chain seq x y z
N MET A 1 -17.76 -29.38 7.05
CA MET A 1 -17.54 -27.93 7.21
C MET A 1 -18.86 -27.19 6.92
N LEU A 2 -19.76 -27.03 7.89
CA LEU A 2 -21.08 -26.39 7.69
C LEU A 2 -21.19 -24.97 8.28
N GLY A 3 -20.11 -24.46 8.89
CA GLY A 3 -20.15 -23.24 9.72
C GLY A 3 -20.23 -21.89 9.00
N ALA A 4 -20.54 -21.84 7.71
CA ALA A 4 -20.47 -20.61 6.92
C ALA A 4 -21.62 -20.41 5.92
N LEU A 5 -22.68 -21.22 5.95
CA LEU A 5 -23.81 -21.01 5.05
C LEU A 5 -24.69 -19.85 5.55
N PRO A 6 -25.20 -18.99 4.65
CA PRO A 6 -26.13 -17.94 5.02
C PRO A 6 -27.49 -18.54 5.42
N THR A 7 -28.18 -17.89 6.36
CA THR A 7 -29.51 -18.32 6.82
C THR A 7 -30.59 -17.49 6.13
N GLN A 8 -31.58 -18.15 5.53
CA GLN A 8 -32.76 -17.46 5.02
C GLN A 8 -33.65 -17.03 6.18
N LEU A 9 -33.95 -15.73 6.27
CA LEU A 9 -34.92 -15.15 7.21
C LEU A 9 -36.25 -14.86 6.49
N GLU A 10 -37.32 -14.63 7.26
CA GLU A 10 -38.66 -14.30 6.73
C GLU A 10 -38.66 -13.07 5.81
N ARG A 11 -37.83 -12.06 6.11
CA ARG A 11 -37.73 -10.80 5.34
C ARG A 11 -36.29 -10.42 4.97
N GLY A 12 -35.41 -11.40 4.84
CA GLY A 12 -34.01 -11.12 4.51
C GLY A 12 -33.11 -12.34 4.53
N ILE A 13 -31.81 -12.08 4.42
CA ILE A 13 -30.78 -13.12 4.46
C ILE A 13 -29.81 -12.72 5.57
N GLU A 14 -29.60 -13.62 6.53
CA GLU A 14 -28.54 -13.47 7.52
C GLU A 14 -27.25 -14.07 6.96
N TRP A 15 -26.30 -13.20 6.66
CA TRP A 15 -24.96 -13.63 6.29
C TRP A 15 -24.16 -13.96 7.55
N THR A 16 -24.04 -15.25 7.86
CA THR A 16 -23.21 -15.75 8.97
C THR A 16 -21.76 -15.29 8.80
N ARG A 17 -21.02 -15.07 9.90
CA ARG A 17 -19.61 -14.67 9.80
C ARG A 17 -18.78 -15.78 9.16
N SER A 18 -18.04 -15.46 8.11
CA SER A 18 -17.12 -16.38 7.45
C SER A 18 -15.96 -15.60 6.84
N THR A 19 -14.74 -16.05 7.10
CA THR A 19 -13.50 -15.42 6.65
C THR A 19 -13.22 -15.64 5.16
N ASN A 20 -13.80 -16.69 4.55
CA ASN A 20 -13.52 -17.13 3.17
C ASN A 20 -14.80 -17.34 2.33
N ARG A 21 -15.84 -16.53 2.52
CA ARG A 21 -17.09 -16.66 1.77
C ARG A 21 -16.90 -16.30 0.30
N ILE A 22 -17.08 -17.28 -0.58
CA ILE A 22 -17.19 -17.08 -2.04
C ILE A 22 -18.65 -17.28 -2.42
N ALA A 23 -19.32 -16.21 -2.86
CA ALA A 23 -20.70 -16.25 -3.34
C ALA A 23 -20.84 -15.39 -4.61
N ARG A 24 -21.85 -15.69 -5.43
CA ARG A 24 -22.21 -14.92 -6.62
C ARG A 24 -23.73 -14.79 -6.69
N ASP A 25 -24.18 -13.61 -7.10
CA ASP A 25 -25.60 -13.36 -7.35
C ASP A 25 -25.91 -13.85 -8.77
N TYR A 26 -26.92 -14.71 -8.92
CA TYR A 26 -27.38 -15.25 -10.20
C TYR A 26 -28.90 -15.07 -10.33
N THR A 27 -29.37 -14.83 -11.56
CA THR A 27 -30.80 -14.85 -11.88
C THR A 27 -31.21 -16.28 -12.23
N PRO A 28 -32.19 -16.88 -11.52
CA PRO A 28 -32.73 -18.17 -11.94
C PRO A 28 -33.48 -18.04 -13.25
N ARG A 29 -33.19 -18.91 -14.21
CA ARG A 29 -33.84 -18.91 -15.53
C ARG A 29 -35.25 -19.51 -15.46
N ARG A 30 -35.42 -20.57 -14.66
CA ARG A 30 -36.70 -21.24 -14.35
C ARG A 30 -36.69 -21.69 -12.89
N VAL A 31 -37.85 -21.63 -12.24
CA VAL A 31 -38.09 -22.22 -10.93
C VAL A 31 -39.37 -23.04 -11.03
N ASP A 32 -39.29 -24.35 -10.81
CA ASP A 32 -40.44 -25.23 -10.70
C ASP A 32 -40.52 -25.76 -9.27
N ALA A 33 -41.44 -25.19 -8.49
CA ALA A 33 -41.62 -25.56 -7.09
C ALA A 33 -42.30 -26.94 -6.92
N GLU A 34 -43.10 -27.38 -7.90
CA GLU A 34 -43.79 -28.68 -7.84
C GLU A 34 -42.81 -29.82 -8.17
N ALA A 35 -41.96 -29.61 -9.18
CA ALA A 35 -40.90 -30.56 -9.54
C ALA A 35 -39.67 -30.44 -8.62
N GLY A 36 -39.50 -29.33 -7.92
CA GLY A 36 -38.33 -29.04 -7.10
C GLY A 36 -37.09 -28.73 -7.93
N GLU A 37 -37.27 -28.11 -9.11
CA GLU A 37 -36.21 -27.84 -10.07
C GLU A 37 -35.85 -26.35 -10.15
N LEU A 38 -34.56 -26.06 -10.35
CA LEU A 38 -34.02 -24.72 -10.52
C LEU A 38 -33.05 -24.71 -11.70
N ASP A 39 -33.31 -23.86 -12.68
CA ASP A 39 -32.40 -23.66 -13.80
C ASP A 39 -31.55 -22.41 -13.58
N LEU A 40 -30.24 -22.57 -13.74
CA LEU A 40 -29.25 -21.48 -13.75
C LEU A 40 -28.49 -21.53 -15.07
N ASP A 41 -28.32 -20.37 -15.69
CA ASP A 41 -27.55 -20.22 -16.92
C ASP A 41 -26.25 -19.48 -16.63
N PHE A 42 -25.13 -20.05 -17.09
CA PHE A 42 -23.78 -19.60 -16.81
C PHE A 42 -23.05 -19.28 -18.11
N VAL A 43 -22.70 -18.01 -18.28
CA VAL A 43 -21.72 -17.63 -19.31
C VAL A 43 -20.33 -18.06 -18.85
N LEU A 44 -19.70 -18.93 -19.61
CA LEU A 44 -18.37 -19.47 -19.31
C LEU A 44 -17.26 -18.54 -19.81
N HIS A 45 -17.08 -17.39 -19.15
CA HIS A 45 -16.01 -16.44 -19.47
C HIS A 45 -15.11 -16.16 -18.24
N GLY A 46 -13.81 -15.93 -18.48
CA GLY A 46 -12.80 -15.62 -17.46
C GLY A 46 -12.47 -16.75 -16.47
N HIS A 47 -11.80 -16.42 -15.35
CA HIS A 47 -11.35 -17.40 -14.33
C HIS A 47 -12.05 -17.23 -12.97
N GLY A 48 -13.32 -16.83 -12.97
CA GLY A 48 -14.11 -16.63 -11.74
C GLY A 48 -14.55 -17.94 -11.08
N PRO A 49 -14.92 -17.92 -9.78
CA PRO A 49 -15.32 -19.12 -9.03
C PRO A 49 -16.58 -19.80 -9.59
N ALA A 50 -17.57 -19.02 -10.05
CA ALA A 50 -18.79 -19.60 -10.60
C ALA A 50 -18.60 -20.17 -12.02
N ALA A 51 -17.82 -19.51 -12.88
CA ALA A 51 -17.46 -20.06 -14.19
C ALA A 51 -16.58 -21.32 -14.07
N SER A 52 -15.75 -21.40 -13.03
CA SER A 52 -14.93 -22.59 -12.76
C SER A 52 -15.78 -23.75 -12.23
N TRP A 53 -16.67 -23.48 -11.27
CA TRP A 53 -17.64 -24.48 -10.82
C TRP A 53 -18.52 -24.98 -11.98
N ALA A 54 -19.08 -24.07 -12.78
CA ALA A 54 -19.97 -24.43 -13.89
C ALA A 54 -19.29 -25.29 -14.98
N ARG A 55 -17.96 -25.19 -15.16
CA ARG A 55 -17.20 -26.06 -16.08
C ARG A 55 -17.03 -27.49 -15.57
N GLU A 56 -16.96 -27.65 -14.27
CA GLU A 56 -16.61 -28.91 -13.61
C GLU A 56 -17.86 -29.63 -13.06
N ALA A 57 -18.98 -28.90 -12.94
CA ALA A 57 -20.23 -29.37 -12.34
C ALA A 57 -20.74 -30.66 -12.99
N SER A 58 -21.02 -31.65 -12.15
CA SER A 58 -21.53 -32.97 -12.51
C SER A 58 -22.73 -33.35 -11.62
N PRO A 59 -23.61 -34.26 -12.07
CA PRO A 59 -24.69 -34.76 -11.23
C PRO A 59 -24.15 -35.34 -9.91
N GLY A 60 -24.64 -34.81 -8.79
CA GLY A 60 -24.18 -35.17 -7.44
C GLY A 60 -23.35 -34.09 -6.74
N ASP A 61 -22.93 -33.03 -7.44
CA ASP A 61 -22.21 -31.91 -6.84
C ASP A 61 -23.12 -31.02 -5.98
N ASP A 62 -22.58 -30.53 -4.87
CA ASP A 62 -23.29 -29.63 -3.96
C ASP A 62 -23.26 -28.18 -4.48
N LEU A 63 -24.43 -27.53 -4.53
CA LEU A 63 -24.59 -26.09 -4.74
C LEU A 63 -25.47 -25.51 -3.64
N HIS A 64 -24.92 -24.56 -2.86
CA HIS A 64 -25.68 -23.87 -1.82
C HIS A 64 -26.27 -22.56 -2.35
N LEU A 65 -27.56 -22.39 -2.12
CA LEU A 65 -28.34 -21.25 -2.61
C LEU A 65 -28.99 -20.52 -1.43
N VAL A 66 -29.12 -19.20 -1.55
CA VAL A 66 -29.85 -18.38 -0.59
C VAL A 66 -30.54 -17.24 -1.32
N GLY A 67 -31.76 -16.91 -0.89
CA GLY A 67 -32.58 -15.90 -1.53
C GLY A 67 -34.04 -16.30 -1.67
N PRO A 68 -34.82 -15.50 -2.42
CA PRO A 68 -34.38 -14.39 -3.28
C PRO A 68 -33.89 -13.16 -2.49
N LYS A 69 -32.86 -12.50 -3.02
CA LYS A 69 -32.49 -11.12 -2.67
C LYS A 69 -33.42 -10.22 -3.50
N SER A 70 -34.02 -9.20 -2.88
CA SER A 70 -35.01 -8.27 -3.47
C SER A 70 -35.06 -8.26 -5.00
N SER A 71 -36.21 -8.58 -5.59
CA SER A 71 -36.42 -8.49 -7.04
C SER A 71 -36.55 -7.03 -7.51
N THR A 72 -36.33 -6.79 -8.80
CA THR A 72 -36.68 -5.52 -9.42
C THR A 72 -38.21 -5.39 -9.43
N VAL A 73 -38.72 -4.31 -8.84
CA VAL A 73 -40.15 -3.95 -8.93
C VAL A 73 -40.31 -2.96 -10.07
N LEU A 74 -41.09 -3.33 -11.07
CA LEU A 74 -41.41 -2.42 -12.18
C LEU A 74 -42.50 -1.43 -11.75
N PRO A 75 -42.45 -0.18 -12.26
CA PRO A 75 -43.60 0.70 -12.21
C PRO A 75 -44.81 0.05 -12.90
N THR A 76 -46.01 0.33 -12.42
CA THR A 76 -47.27 -0.20 -13.00
C THR A 76 -47.70 0.56 -14.25
N ASP A 77 -47.17 1.76 -14.46
CA ASP A 77 -47.44 2.67 -15.56
C ASP A 77 -46.24 2.71 -16.51
N LEU A 78 -46.20 1.73 -17.42
CA LEU A 78 -45.17 1.64 -18.45
C LEU A 78 -45.83 1.65 -19.83
N ASP A 79 -45.41 2.59 -20.67
CA ASP A 79 -45.77 2.66 -22.08
C ASP A 79 -44.75 1.90 -22.94
N TRP A 80 -43.51 1.73 -22.46
CA TRP A 80 -42.44 1.01 -23.14
C TRP A 80 -41.33 0.55 -22.18
N LEU A 81 -40.59 -0.49 -22.57
CA LEU A 81 -39.39 -0.96 -21.88
C LEU A 81 -38.21 -1.14 -22.82
N VAL A 82 -37.01 -0.95 -22.28
CA VAL A 82 -35.76 -1.36 -22.93
C VAL A 82 -34.96 -2.29 -22.03
N LEU A 83 -34.54 -3.44 -22.56
CA LEU A 83 -33.63 -4.38 -21.91
C LEU A 83 -32.33 -4.44 -22.70
N LEU A 84 -31.21 -4.10 -22.08
CA LEU A 84 -29.89 -4.12 -22.73
C LEU A 84 -28.91 -5.02 -22.00
N GLY A 85 -28.05 -5.72 -22.74
CA GLY A 85 -26.95 -6.40 -22.10
C GLY A 85 -25.98 -7.13 -23.01
N ASP A 86 -24.96 -7.73 -22.41
CA ASP A 86 -24.14 -8.73 -23.08
C ASP A 86 -24.64 -10.14 -22.76
N GLU A 87 -23.91 -11.17 -23.20
CA GLU A 87 -24.21 -12.59 -22.92
C GLU A 87 -24.53 -12.85 -21.44
N THR A 88 -23.87 -12.15 -20.51
CA THR A 88 -24.06 -12.37 -19.07
C THR A 88 -25.41 -11.91 -18.54
N ALA A 89 -26.13 -11.09 -19.30
CA ALA A 89 -27.48 -10.62 -18.98
C ALA A 89 -28.60 -11.44 -19.63
N LEU A 90 -28.28 -12.35 -20.56
CA LEU A 90 -29.27 -13.23 -21.18
C LEU A 90 -30.17 -13.97 -20.19
N PRO A 91 -29.69 -14.49 -19.05
CA PRO A 91 -30.56 -15.18 -18.09
C PRO A 91 -31.63 -14.26 -17.50
N ALA A 92 -31.29 -13.00 -17.23
CA ALA A 92 -32.22 -12.01 -16.68
C ALA A 92 -33.20 -11.51 -17.73
N ILE A 93 -32.73 -11.25 -18.96
CA ILE A 93 -33.57 -10.85 -20.10
C ILE A 93 -34.56 -11.97 -20.45
N GLY A 94 -34.07 -13.21 -20.57
CA GLY A 94 -34.90 -14.38 -20.87
C GLY A 94 -35.96 -14.61 -19.80
N ARG A 95 -35.59 -14.57 -18.51
CA ARG A 95 -36.56 -14.68 -17.42
C ARG A 95 -37.63 -13.58 -17.49
N PHE A 96 -37.23 -12.33 -17.74
CA PHE A 96 -38.18 -11.23 -17.87
C PHE A 96 -39.21 -11.48 -18.98
N LEU A 97 -38.75 -11.95 -20.15
CA LEU A 97 -39.60 -12.20 -21.31
C LEU A 97 -40.55 -13.37 -21.08
N ASP A 98 -40.08 -14.42 -20.40
CA ASP A 98 -40.90 -15.58 -20.06
C ASP A 98 -41.97 -15.27 -19.01
N GLU A 99 -41.62 -14.56 -17.93
CA GLU A 99 -42.56 -14.20 -16.87
C GLU A 99 -43.51 -13.07 -17.29
N ARG A 100 -43.05 -12.18 -18.19
CA ARG A 100 -43.69 -10.96 -18.68
C ARG A 100 -44.61 -10.27 -17.64
N PRO A 101 -44.06 -9.48 -16.73
CA PRO A 101 -44.82 -8.77 -15.70
C PRO A 101 -45.62 -7.55 -16.20
N THR A 102 -45.58 -7.21 -17.50
CA THR A 102 -46.22 -6.02 -18.09
C THR A 102 -46.56 -6.22 -19.57
N ASP A 103 -47.65 -5.62 -20.03
CA ASP A 103 -48.09 -5.65 -21.43
C ASP A 103 -47.39 -4.62 -22.33
N ALA A 104 -46.60 -3.71 -21.75
CA ALA A 104 -45.86 -2.72 -22.52
C ALA A 104 -44.89 -3.38 -23.52
N PRO A 105 -44.75 -2.84 -24.74
CA PRO A 105 -43.80 -3.34 -25.73
C PRO A 105 -42.36 -3.20 -25.22
N VAL A 106 -41.53 -4.20 -25.49
CA VAL A 106 -40.12 -4.21 -25.08
C VAL A 106 -39.18 -4.17 -26.28
N GLN A 107 -38.17 -3.30 -26.20
CA GLN A 107 -37.03 -3.30 -27.09
C GLN A 107 -35.84 -3.96 -26.39
N VAL A 108 -35.32 -5.04 -26.98
CA VAL A 108 -34.24 -5.84 -26.42
C VAL A 108 -33.01 -5.70 -27.29
N VAL A 109 -31.88 -5.37 -26.66
CA VAL A 109 -30.58 -5.27 -27.33
C VAL A 109 -29.58 -6.16 -26.60
N VAL A 110 -29.05 -7.17 -27.30
CA VAL A 110 -28.04 -8.06 -26.73
C VAL A 110 -26.77 -8.05 -27.58
N SER A 111 -25.63 -7.84 -26.94
CA SER A 111 -24.31 -8.01 -27.52
C SER A 111 -23.78 -9.41 -27.24
N VAL A 112 -23.36 -10.11 -28.29
CA VAL A 112 -22.74 -11.44 -28.20
C VAL A 112 -21.39 -11.45 -28.88
N SER A 113 -20.49 -12.29 -28.37
CA SER A 113 -19.15 -12.48 -28.92
C SER A 113 -19.16 -13.29 -30.22
N ASP A 114 -20.13 -14.20 -30.34
CA ASP A 114 -20.37 -15.06 -31.49
C ASP A 114 -21.87 -15.15 -31.78
N ARG A 115 -22.26 -15.24 -33.06
CA ARG A 115 -23.66 -15.48 -33.46
C ARG A 115 -24.21 -16.78 -32.91
N ALA A 116 -23.37 -17.78 -32.63
CA ALA A 116 -23.77 -19.04 -32.01
C ALA A 116 -24.31 -18.87 -30.58
N ALA A 117 -24.02 -17.74 -29.91
CA ALA A 117 -24.54 -17.43 -28.58
C ALA A 117 -25.93 -16.77 -28.59
N GLN A 118 -26.52 -16.53 -29.78
CA GLN A 118 -27.90 -16.05 -29.89
C GLN A 118 -28.88 -17.12 -29.41
N GLN A 119 -29.85 -16.71 -28.58
CA GLN A 119 -30.86 -17.60 -28.01
C GLN A 119 -32.24 -17.26 -28.56
N ASP A 120 -33.13 -18.25 -28.63
CA ASP A 120 -34.54 -18.00 -28.86
C ASP A 120 -35.15 -17.37 -27.60
N LEU A 121 -35.55 -16.11 -27.69
CA LEU A 121 -36.16 -15.35 -26.61
C LEU A 121 -37.67 -15.20 -26.83
N ALA A 122 -38.46 -15.27 -25.76
CA ALA A 122 -39.93 -15.24 -25.79
C ALA A 122 -40.51 -13.83 -26.06
N VAL A 123 -40.14 -13.22 -27.18
CA VAL A 123 -40.70 -11.95 -27.64
C VAL A 123 -42.13 -12.11 -28.18
N ARG A 124 -42.95 -11.08 -28.01
CA ARG A 124 -44.35 -11.02 -28.45
C ARG A 124 -44.51 -10.09 -29.65
N GLU A 125 -45.69 -10.12 -30.27
CA GLU A 125 -46.06 -9.12 -31.28
C GLU A 125 -45.95 -7.70 -30.68
N GLY A 126 -45.22 -6.81 -31.35
CA GLY A 126 -44.94 -5.44 -30.88
C GLY A 126 -43.59 -5.26 -30.18
N ASP A 127 -42.91 -6.34 -29.79
CA ASP A 127 -41.55 -6.28 -29.26
C ASP A 127 -40.50 -6.20 -30.38
N GLN A 128 -39.31 -5.72 -30.03
CA GLN A 128 -38.16 -5.67 -30.94
C GLN A 128 -36.96 -6.36 -30.29
N LEU A 129 -36.25 -7.20 -31.05
CA LEU A 129 -35.03 -7.88 -30.61
C LEU A 129 -33.90 -7.58 -31.59
N SER A 130 -32.82 -7.01 -31.08
CA SER A 130 -31.62 -6.69 -31.83
C SER A 130 -30.41 -7.40 -31.24
N TRP A 131 -29.70 -8.14 -32.09
CA TRP A 131 -28.44 -8.80 -31.75
C TRP A 131 -27.26 -8.05 -32.35
N ILE A 132 -26.26 -7.76 -31.54
CA ILE A 132 -25.00 -7.16 -31.94
C ILE A 132 -23.92 -8.23 -31.81
N VAL A 133 -23.09 -8.39 -32.84
CA VAL A 133 -21.89 -9.23 -32.73
C VAL A 133 -20.71 -8.30 -32.52
N ALA A 134 -20.11 -8.35 -31.32
CA ALA A 134 -18.99 -7.50 -30.93
C ALA A 134 -18.07 -8.25 -29.96
N ALA A 135 -16.80 -7.87 -29.90
CA ALA A 135 -15.89 -8.43 -28.90
C ALA A 135 -16.42 -8.14 -27.48
N PRO A 136 -16.33 -9.06 -26.51
CA PRO A 136 -16.80 -8.86 -25.14
C PRO A 136 -16.30 -7.58 -24.47
N GLU A 137 -15.08 -7.16 -24.81
CA GLU A 137 -14.41 -5.98 -24.27
C GLU A 137 -14.71 -4.66 -25.02
N ASP A 138 -15.50 -4.68 -26.09
CA ASP A 138 -15.85 -3.47 -26.84
C ASP A 138 -16.72 -2.53 -25.98
N PRO A 139 -16.19 -1.39 -25.52
CA PRO A 139 -16.91 -0.51 -24.62
C PRO A 139 -18.00 0.32 -25.32
N ASP A 140 -18.02 0.35 -26.65
CA ASP A 140 -18.88 1.23 -27.44
C ASP A 140 -20.07 0.51 -28.08
N ALA A 141 -20.04 -0.83 -28.18
CA ALA A 141 -21.07 -1.63 -28.84
C ALA A 141 -22.49 -1.35 -28.30
N LEU A 142 -22.70 -1.53 -26.99
CA LEU A 142 -24.01 -1.31 -26.35
C LEU A 142 -24.44 0.17 -26.35
N GLY A 143 -23.47 1.08 -26.18
CA GLY A 143 -23.76 2.52 -26.21
C GLY A 143 -24.10 3.05 -27.60
N THR A 144 -23.57 2.43 -28.65
CA THR A 144 -23.92 2.77 -30.04
C THR A 144 -25.33 2.27 -30.33
N ALA A 145 -25.61 1.00 -30.05
CA ALA A 145 -26.93 0.44 -30.29
C ALA A 145 -28.04 1.13 -29.48
N PHE A 146 -27.81 1.48 -28.21
CA PHE A 146 -28.82 2.23 -27.44
C PHE A 146 -29.12 3.60 -28.04
N ARG A 147 -28.13 4.26 -28.65
CA ARG A 147 -28.31 5.57 -29.29
C ARG A 147 -29.19 5.50 -30.54
N ASP A 148 -29.11 4.37 -31.23
CA ASP A 148 -29.82 4.13 -32.48
C ASP A 148 -31.23 3.57 -32.27
N LEU A 149 -31.65 3.37 -31.00
CA LEU A 149 -33.02 2.99 -30.67
C LEU A 149 -33.97 4.17 -30.79
N ASP A 150 -35.08 3.94 -31.50
CA ASP A 150 -36.23 4.84 -31.51
C ASP A 150 -37.07 4.59 -30.26
N LEU A 151 -36.85 5.41 -29.22
CA LEU A 151 -37.60 5.31 -27.96
C LEU A 151 -39.01 5.89 -28.13
N PRO A 152 -40.08 5.15 -27.77
CA PRO A 152 -41.44 5.67 -27.86
C PRO A 152 -41.67 6.84 -26.89
N ASP A 153 -42.70 7.65 -27.17
CA ASP A 153 -43.17 8.65 -26.22
C ASP A 153 -43.82 7.97 -24.99
N GLY A 154 -43.87 8.67 -23.86
CA GLY A 154 -44.55 8.21 -22.63
C GLY A 154 -43.60 7.71 -21.54
N ALA A 155 -44.15 6.95 -20.60
CA ALA A 155 -43.47 6.47 -19.40
C ALA A 155 -42.65 5.20 -19.67
N GLY A 156 -41.34 5.36 -19.76
CA GLY A 156 -40.41 4.24 -20.03
C GLY A 156 -39.79 3.60 -18.80
N TYR A 157 -39.23 2.41 -19.00
CA TYR A 157 -38.29 1.78 -18.06
C TYR A 157 -37.09 1.20 -18.80
N VAL A 158 -35.88 1.40 -18.26
CA VAL A 158 -34.66 0.82 -18.85
C VAL A 158 -33.95 -0.06 -17.84
N TRP A 159 -33.72 -1.31 -18.24
CA TRP A 159 -32.87 -2.25 -17.53
C TRP A 159 -31.61 -2.54 -18.36
N ALA A 160 -30.44 -2.56 -17.73
CA ALA A 160 -29.22 -3.00 -18.40
C ALA A 160 -28.26 -3.79 -17.49
N GLY A 161 -27.73 -4.89 -18.02
CA GLY A 161 -26.72 -5.73 -17.38
C GLY A 161 -25.61 -6.10 -18.36
N ALA A 162 -24.36 -5.76 -18.09
CA ALA A 162 -23.23 -6.09 -18.98
C ALA A 162 -21.88 -5.85 -18.26
N GLU A 163 -20.78 -5.95 -19.02
CA GLU A 163 -19.48 -5.40 -18.64
C GLU A 163 -19.61 -3.91 -18.29
N SER A 164 -18.99 -3.52 -17.18
CA SER A 164 -19.29 -2.23 -16.55
C SER A 164 -18.79 -1.01 -17.33
N ARG A 165 -17.72 -1.11 -18.11
CA ARG A 165 -17.25 -0.03 -18.99
C ARG A 165 -18.18 0.12 -20.18
N ALA A 166 -18.67 -0.98 -20.76
CA ALA A 166 -19.67 -0.94 -21.84
C ALA A 166 -20.96 -0.19 -21.44
N LEU A 167 -21.32 -0.24 -20.15
CA LEU A 167 -22.49 0.49 -19.63
C LEU A 167 -22.28 1.99 -19.39
N LEU A 168 -21.04 2.51 -19.43
CA LEU A 168 -20.79 3.93 -19.16
C LEU A 168 -21.43 4.85 -20.20
N ALA A 169 -21.37 4.46 -21.47
CA ALA A 169 -22.00 5.20 -22.56
C ALA A 169 -23.53 5.20 -22.41
N VAL A 170 -24.12 4.04 -22.13
CA VAL A 170 -25.56 3.86 -21.87
C VAL A 170 -26.02 4.74 -20.71
N ARG A 171 -25.32 4.72 -19.57
CA ARG A 171 -25.64 5.59 -18.40
C ARG A 171 -25.61 7.07 -18.73
N ARG A 172 -24.71 7.51 -19.61
CA ARG A 172 -24.62 8.91 -20.03
C ARG A 172 -25.79 9.31 -20.92
N GLN A 173 -26.18 8.43 -21.85
CA GLN A 173 -27.30 8.64 -22.77
C GLN A 173 -28.65 8.61 -22.05
N LEU A 174 -28.84 7.70 -21.09
CA LEU A 174 -30.08 7.63 -20.28
C LEU A 174 -30.42 8.93 -19.56
N LYS A 175 -29.41 9.71 -19.14
CA LYS A 175 -29.62 11.03 -18.51
C LYS A 175 -30.20 12.08 -19.46
N GLN A 176 -30.12 11.85 -20.77
CA GLN A 176 -30.62 12.75 -21.80
C GLN A 176 -32.02 12.35 -22.29
N VAL A 177 -32.55 11.19 -21.85
CA VAL A 177 -33.90 10.73 -22.23
C VAL A 177 -34.93 11.53 -21.41
N PRO A 178 -35.80 12.32 -22.05
CA PRO A 178 -36.82 13.10 -21.35
C PRO A 178 -37.77 12.21 -20.54
N GLY A 179 -38.11 12.61 -19.32
CA GLY A 179 -39.07 11.89 -18.47
C GLY A 179 -38.55 10.62 -17.79
N LEU A 180 -37.34 10.15 -18.13
CA LEU A 180 -36.75 8.95 -17.53
C LEU A 180 -36.05 9.26 -16.20
N THR A 181 -36.76 9.07 -15.09
CA THR A 181 -36.26 9.31 -13.73
C THR A 181 -35.43 8.13 -13.20
N LYS A 182 -34.69 8.33 -12.10
CA LYS A 182 -33.77 7.31 -11.55
C LYS A 182 -34.47 6.02 -11.10
N ASP A 183 -35.71 6.12 -10.64
CA ASP A 183 -36.57 4.99 -10.25
C ASP A 183 -37.04 4.16 -11.46
N ARG A 184 -36.88 4.68 -12.68
CA ARG A 184 -37.20 4.02 -13.94
C ARG A 184 -35.99 3.47 -14.69
N VAL A 185 -34.83 3.44 -14.02
CA VAL A 185 -33.56 2.99 -14.59
C VAL A 185 -32.87 2.03 -13.64
N ASN A 186 -32.61 0.80 -14.10
CA ASN A 186 -31.78 -0.16 -13.41
C ASN A 186 -30.62 -0.60 -14.30
N VAL A 187 -29.43 -0.06 -14.04
CA VAL A 187 -28.21 -0.42 -14.77
C VAL A 187 -27.21 -1.01 -13.79
N THR A 188 -26.82 -2.26 -14.00
CA THR A 188 -25.93 -3.02 -13.11
C THR A 188 -24.77 -3.60 -13.91
N GLY A 189 -23.54 -3.33 -13.46
CA GLY A 189 -22.34 -3.94 -14.06
C GLY A 189 -22.15 -5.35 -13.50
N TYR A 190 -22.19 -6.37 -14.36
CA TYR A 190 -22.12 -7.78 -13.97
C TYR A 190 -20.69 -8.27 -13.84
N TRP A 191 -19.81 -7.76 -14.69
CA TRP A 191 -18.40 -8.13 -14.71
C TRP A 191 -17.53 -6.96 -15.20
N HIS A 192 -16.22 -7.20 -15.21
CA HIS A 192 -15.20 -6.24 -15.62
C HIS A 192 -14.11 -6.92 -16.44
N THR A 193 -13.73 -6.29 -17.54
CA THR A 193 -12.52 -6.68 -18.28
C THR A 193 -11.31 -6.14 -17.53
N GLY A 194 -10.59 -7.04 -16.85
CA GLY A 194 -9.56 -6.70 -15.87
C GLY A 194 -10.15 -6.41 -14.50
N GLY A 195 -9.66 -7.10 -13.47
CA GLY A 195 -10.13 -6.97 -12.09
C GLY A 195 -10.28 -5.50 -11.69
N ARG A 196 -11.44 -5.14 -11.16
CA ARG A 196 -11.78 -3.74 -10.91
C ARG A 196 -10.95 -3.17 -9.76
N THR A 197 -9.88 -2.48 -10.08
CA THR A 197 -9.34 -1.44 -9.22
C THR A 197 -10.12 -0.14 -9.49
N SER A 198 -11.22 0.09 -8.75
CA SER A 198 -11.67 1.48 -8.52
C SER A 198 -10.50 2.34 -8.02
N ALA A 199 -10.49 3.66 -8.22
CA ALA A 199 -9.43 4.51 -7.64
C ALA A 199 -9.25 4.27 -6.12
N ARG A 200 -10.35 3.99 -5.40
CA ARG A 200 -10.37 3.59 -3.98
C ARG A 200 -9.76 2.21 -3.65
N SER A 201 -9.65 1.34 -4.63
CA SER A 201 -8.99 0.04 -4.49
C SER A 201 -7.60 0.02 -5.13
N ALA A 202 -7.30 0.98 -6.01
CA ALA A 202 -5.96 1.18 -6.58
C ALA A 202 -5.06 1.91 -5.58
N ILE A 203 -5.64 2.80 -4.78
CA ILE A 203 -4.97 3.48 -3.66
C ILE A 203 -5.50 2.82 -2.39
N PRO A 204 -4.68 2.04 -1.66
CA PRO A 204 -5.12 1.42 -0.42
C PRO A 204 -5.48 2.50 0.62
N SER A 205 -6.47 2.19 1.46
CA SER A 205 -6.76 3.02 2.63
C SER A 205 -5.56 2.97 3.59
N PRO A 206 -5.17 4.07 4.27
CA PRO A 206 -4.10 4.05 5.28
C PRO A 206 -4.54 3.43 6.61
N ILE A 207 -5.84 3.32 6.85
CA ILE A 207 -6.42 2.79 8.11
C ILE A 207 -5.85 1.42 8.53
N PRO A 208 -5.68 0.42 7.64
CA PRO A 208 -5.12 -0.87 8.01
C PRO A 208 -3.67 -0.76 8.50
N TRP A 209 -2.86 0.06 7.83
CA TRP A 209 -1.48 0.31 8.24
C TRP A 209 -1.43 1.00 9.62
N LEU A 210 -2.27 2.02 9.85
CA LEU A 210 -2.37 2.69 11.16
C LEU A 210 -2.85 1.74 12.27
N ALA A 211 -3.76 0.82 11.97
CA ALA A 211 -4.22 -0.18 12.92
C ALA A 211 -3.13 -1.23 13.22
N ALA A 212 -2.35 -1.62 12.20
CA ALA A 212 -1.20 -2.50 12.35
C ALA A 212 -0.12 -1.86 13.25
N ARG A 213 0.26 -0.61 12.95
CA ARG A 213 1.14 0.21 13.80
C ARG A 213 0.68 0.23 15.26
N ALA A 214 -0.58 0.56 15.51
CA ALA A 214 -1.09 0.57 16.86
C ALA A 214 -1.02 -0.82 17.54
N ALA A 215 -1.23 -1.91 16.80
CA ALA A 215 -1.10 -3.25 17.36
C ALA A 215 0.35 -3.63 17.71
N VAL A 216 1.31 -3.27 16.84
CA VAL A 216 2.75 -3.47 17.06
C VAL A 216 3.24 -2.64 18.25
N GLN A 217 3.01 -1.33 18.25
CA GLN A 217 3.47 -0.44 19.33
C GLN A 217 2.87 -0.77 20.70
N LEU A 218 1.66 -1.32 20.74
CA LEU A 218 1.03 -1.73 21.98
C LEU A 218 1.49 -3.11 22.46
N GLY A 219 2.27 -3.87 21.69
CA GLY A 219 2.64 -5.24 21.99
C GLY A 219 1.48 -6.24 21.90
N LEU A 220 0.43 -5.90 21.12
CA LEU A 220 -0.81 -6.69 21.07
C LEU A 220 -0.60 -8.04 20.41
N LEU A 221 0.25 -8.10 19.38
CA LEU A 221 0.48 -9.33 18.63
C LEU A 221 1.20 -10.35 19.52
N GLU A 222 2.23 -9.91 20.23
CA GLU A 222 3.02 -10.67 21.20
C GLU A 222 2.13 -11.17 22.35
N ALA A 223 1.27 -10.28 22.90
CA ALA A 223 0.36 -10.65 23.97
C ALA A 223 -0.62 -11.77 23.58
N VAL A 224 -1.02 -11.84 22.30
CA VAL A 224 -1.84 -12.92 21.73
C VAL A 224 -0.99 -14.15 21.39
N ALA A 225 0.22 -13.96 20.85
CA ALA A 225 1.17 -15.01 20.51
C ALA A 225 1.50 -15.88 21.73
N ASP A 226 1.73 -15.23 22.88
CA ASP A 226 2.06 -15.86 24.16
C ASP A 226 0.95 -16.75 24.72
N ARG A 227 -0.30 -16.56 24.28
CA ARG A 227 -1.43 -17.39 24.72
C ARG A 227 -2.53 -17.45 23.64
N PRO A 228 -2.36 -18.29 22.62
CA PRO A 228 -3.38 -18.46 21.59
C PRO A 228 -4.71 -18.93 22.20
N GLY A 229 -5.81 -18.38 21.69
CA GLY A 229 -7.15 -18.60 22.20
C GLY A 229 -7.54 -17.71 23.39
N CYS A 230 -6.73 -16.72 23.78
CA CYS A 230 -7.10 -15.78 24.84
C CYS A 230 -8.24 -14.85 24.41
N SER A 231 -8.99 -14.31 25.37
CA SER A 231 -9.98 -13.28 25.06
C SER A 231 -9.30 -11.92 24.80
N LEU A 232 -10.01 -11.00 24.14
CA LEU A 232 -9.55 -9.62 23.96
C LEU A 232 -9.30 -8.92 25.31
N THR A 233 -10.11 -9.25 26.32
CA THR A 233 -9.95 -8.75 27.68
C THR A 233 -8.65 -9.25 28.31
N ASP A 234 -8.32 -10.53 28.12
CA ASP A 234 -7.08 -11.10 28.65
C ASP A 234 -5.84 -10.50 27.97
N ALA A 235 -5.89 -10.35 26.64
CA ALA A 235 -4.82 -9.70 25.88
C ALA A 235 -4.62 -8.25 26.34
N ALA A 236 -5.68 -7.45 26.44
CA ALA A 236 -5.59 -6.07 26.92
C ALA A 236 -5.08 -5.99 28.37
N ALA A 237 -5.50 -6.91 29.25
CA ALA A 237 -5.06 -6.94 30.64
C ALA A 237 -3.55 -7.20 30.77
N ARG A 238 -2.96 -8.02 29.89
CA ARG A 238 -1.49 -8.24 29.85
C ARG A 238 -0.72 -6.98 29.48
N LEU A 239 -1.30 -6.18 28.60
CA LEU A 239 -0.78 -4.86 28.22
C LEU A 239 -1.06 -3.78 29.28
N LYS A 240 -1.72 -4.13 30.40
CA LYS A 240 -2.17 -3.19 31.44
C LYS A 240 -3.16 -2.14 30.90
N LEU A 241 -3.97 -2.53 29.91
CA LEU A 241 -4.96 -1.68 29.24
C LEU A 241 -6.38 -2.27 29.36
N THR A 242 -7.39 -1.47 29.01
CA THR A 242 -8.78 -1.94 28.93
C THR A 242 -9.11 -2.46 27.52
N ALA A 243 -10.09 -3.35 27.41
CA ALA A 243 -10.46 -3.95 26.13
C ALA A 243 -11.23 -2.99 25.19
N ASP A 244 -11.82 -1.92 25.71
CA ASP A 244 -12.76 -1.06 24.97
C ASP A 244 -12.14 -0.42 23.73
N PRO A 245 -10.93 0.17 23.78
CA PRO A 245 -10.28 0.72 22.59
C PRO A 245 -9.94 -0.35 21.55
N PHE A 246 -9.52 -1.55 21.98
CA PHE A 246 -9.17 -2.63 21.07
C PHE A 246 -10.39 -3.19 20.31
N ARG A 247 -11.60 -3.06 20.85
CA ARG A 247 -12.83 -3.45 20.12
C ARG A 247 -13.03 -2.65 18.84
N LEU A 248 -12.49 -1.42 18.77
CA LEU A 248 -12.53 -0.59 17.57
C LEU A 248 -11.53 -1.07 16.50
N LEU A 249 -10.37 -1.55 16.93
CA LEU A 249 -9.31 -2.06 16.05
C LEU A 249 -9.61 -3.46 15.54
N LEU A 250 -10.24 -4.30 16.37
CA LEU A 250 -10.41 -5.73 16.12
C LEU A 250 -10.99 -6.08 14.73
N PRO A 251 -12.05 -5.42 14.22
CA PRO A 251 -12.56 -5.72 12.88
C PRO A 251 -11.53 -5.51 11.75
N VAL A 252 -10.68 -4.49 11.89
CA VAL A 252 -9.61 -4.20 10.93
C VAL A 252 -8.50 -5.24 11.06
N LEU A 253 -8.03 -5.50 12.28
CA LEU A 253 -6.98 -6.49 12.54
C LEU A 253 -7.36 -7.90 12.05
N LEU A 254 -8.63 -8.31 12.26
CA LEU A 254 -9.16 -9.58 11.73
C LEU A 254 -9.25 -9.58 10.20
N ARG A 255 -9.71 -8.48 9.60
CA ARG A 255 -9.91 -8.38 8.14
C ARG A 255 -8.60 -8.48 7.37
N TYR A 256 -7.52 -7.93 7.91
CA TYR A 256 -6.20 -7.90 7.26
C TYR A 256 -5.27 -9.02 7.74
N GLY A 257 -5.79 -9.97 8.53
CA GLY A 257 -5.05 -11.18 8.89
C GLY A 257 -3.95 -10.96 9.93
N LEU A 258 -4.02 -9.88 10.69
CA LEU A 258 -3.14 -9.64 11.84
C LEU A 258 -3.59 -10.53 13.01
N LEU A 259 -4.90 -10.60 13.23
CA LEU A 259 -5.53 -11.51 14.18
C LEU A 259 -6.50 -12.46 13.46
N ALA A 260 -6.85 -13.56 14.10
CA ALA A 260 -7.91 -14.47 13.69
C ALA A 260 -8.78 -14.87 14.90
N GLY A 261 -9.97 -15.42 14.61
CA GLY A 261 -10.96 -15.76 15.63
C GLY A 261 -11.91 -14.61 15.94
N ASP A 262 -12.21 -14.41 17.23
CA ASP A 262 -13.09 -13.35 17.71
C ASP A 262 -12.67 -12.83 19.10
N ALA A 263 -13.44 -11.90 19.67
CA ALA A 263 -13.11 -11.26 20.94
C ALA A 263 -13.02 -12.22 22.14
N HIS A 264 -13.46 -13.47 22.03
CA HIS A 264 -13.42 -14.48 23.09
C HIS A 264 -12.33 -15.53 22.87
N GLY A 265 -11.83 -15.68 21.64
CA GLY A 265 -10.74 -16.59 21.32
C GLY A 265 -9.91 -16.03 20.17
N LEU A 266 -8.91 -15.21 20.51
CA LEU A 266 -7.98 -14.59 19.58
C LEU A 266 -6.76 -15.49 19.35
N GLN A 267 -6.28 -15.50 18.12
CA GLN A 267 -4.98 -16.05 17.75
C GLN A 267 -4.36 -15.15 16.68
N LEU A 268 -3.07 -15.33 16.40
CA LEU A 268 -2.45 -14.62 15.29
C LEU A 268 -3.03 -15.10 13.95
N GLY A 269 -3.27 -14.14 13.05
CA GLY A 269 -3.45 -14.45 11.64
C GLY A 269 -2.09 -14.52 10.93
N PRO A 270 -2.05 -14.87 9.63
CA PRO A 270 -0.79 -15.03 8.90
C PRO A 270 0.12 -13.79 8.93
N ALA A 271 -0.43 -12.60 8.71
CA ALA A 271 0.35 -11.36 8.73
C ALA A 271 0.79 -10.97 10.15
N GLY A 272 -0.04 -11.26 11.16
CA GLY A 272 0.35 -11.01 12.55
C GLY A 272 1.42 -11.97 13.06
N ALA A 273 1.44 -13.20 12.55
CA ALA A 273 2.49 -14.18 12.85
C ALA A 273 3.84 -13.80 12.26
N GLU A 274 3.85 -13.17 11.08
CA GLU A 274 5.05 -12.58 10.47
C GLU A 274 5.55 -11.40 11.32
N LEU A 275 4.68 -10.42 11.58
CA LEU A 275 5.07 -9.24 12.38
C LEU A 275 5.51 -9.57 13.82
N ALA A 276 4.91 -10.56 14.47
CA ALA A 276 5.32 -10.97 15.82
C ALA A 276 6.56 -11.88 15.84
N GLY A 277 6.96 -12.41 14.68
CA GLY A 277 8.06 -13.39 14.55
C GLY A 277 9.31 -12.84 13.88
N ASP A 278 9.22 -11.68 13.23
CA ASP A 278 10.29 -11.02 12.49
C ASP A 278 10.36 -9.55 12.91
N GLU A 279 11.38 -9.20 13.70
CA GLU A 279 11.60 -7.83 14.18
C GLU A 279 11.74 -6.83 13.02
N HIS A 280 12.38 -7.23 11.92
CA HIS A 280 12.52 -6.38 10.72
C HIS A 280 11.19 -6.09 10.02
N ALA A 281 10.21 -6.99 10.14
CA ALA A 281 8.87 -6.72 9.61
C ALA A 281 8.10 -5.74 10.51
N ALA A 282 8.36 -5.74 11.82
CA ALA A 282 7.74 -4.83 12.77
C ALA A 282 8.30 -3.39 12.67
N GLU A 283 9.55 -3.21 12.25
CA GLU A 283 10.20 -1.91 12.00
C GLU A 283 9.47 -1.06 10.94
N GLU A 284 8.68 -1.65 10.03
CA GLU A 284 7.85 -0.84 9.11
C GLU A 284 6.73 -0.10 9.88
N PHE A 285 6.38 -0.58 11.07
CA PHE A 285 5.25 -0.14 11.86
C PHE A 285 5.64 0.55 13.16
N ASP A 286 6.92 0.62 13.50
CA ASP A 286 7.46 1.35 14.64
C ASP A 286 8.78 2.06 14.28
N GLY A 287 9.33 2.89 15.16
CA GLY A 287 10.62 3.53 14.92
C GLY A 287 10.60 4.71 13.92
N LEU A 288 11.79 5.15 13.51
CA LEU A 288 12.00 6.39 12.74
C LEU A 288 11.34 6.31 11.36
N ASP A 289 11.48 5.19 10.68
CA ASP A 289 11.00 5.03 9.31
C ASP A 289 9.46 5.12 9.24
N ALA A 290 8.78 4.57 10.24
CA ALA A 290 7.35 4.64 10.34
C ALA A 290 6.86 6.05 10.78
N GLU A 291 7.61 6.77 11.61
CA GLU A 291 7.35 8.19 11.91
C GLU A 291 7.55 9.09 10.66
N LEU A 292 8.53 8.79 9.80
CA LEU A 292 8.70 9.48 8.52
C LEU A 292 7.49 9.28 7.59
N LEU A 293 6.89 8.09 7.60
CA LEU A 293 5.64 7.85 6.86
C LEU A 293 4.48 8.68 7.42
N LEU A 294 4.36 8.82 8.74
CA LEU A 294 3.35 9.69 9.35
C LEU A 294 3.57 11.18 8.99
N ALA A 295 4.83 11.63 8.96
CA ALA A 295 5.18 12.98 8.56
C ALA A 295 4.74 13.31 7.12
N LEU A 296 4.62 12.32 6.23
CA LEU A 296 4.06 12.50 4.88
C LEU A 296 2.59 12.97 4.88
N GLY A 297 1.89 12.95 6.01
CA GLY A 297 0.63 13.69 6.18
C GLY A 297 0.76 15.19 5.85
N HIS A 298 1.97 15.74 5.93
CA HIS A 298 2.32 17.12 5.56
C HIS A 298 2.90 17.25 4.15
N LEU A 299 2.75 16.25 3.26
CA LEU A 299 3.36 16.26 1.93
C LEU A 299 2.94 17.46 1.07
N ALA A 300 1.65 17.81 1.05
CA ALA A 300 1.16 18.96 0.30
C ALA A 300 1.77 20.31 0.78
N PRO A 301 1.71 20.67 2.07
CA PRO A 301 2.36 21.89 2.55
C PRO A 301 3.89 21.84 2.45
N ALA A 302 4.51 20.67 2.54
CA ALA A 302 5.96 20.49 2.33
C ALA A 302 6.37 20.91 0.92
N VAL A 303 5.68 20.41 -0.11
CA VAL A 303 5.94 20.77 -1.52
C VAL A 303 5.77 22.27 -1.75
N GLN A 304 4.77 22.89 -1.13
CA GLN A 304 4.52 24.34 -1.27
C GLN A 304 5.59 25.19 -0.59
N SER A 305 6.05 24.78 0.60
CA SER A 305 7.01 25.54 1.40
C SER A 305 8.47 25.19 1.11
N ARG A 306 8.73 24.13 0.35
CA ARG A 306 10.07 23.54 0.12
C ARG A 306 10.78 23.19 1.43
N ARG A 307 10.01 22.71 2.40
CA ARG A 307 10.49 22.19 3.69
C ARG A 307 10.22 20.70 3.76
N ALA A 308 11.03 19.97 4.52
CA ALA A 308 10.81 18.56 4.75
C ALA A 308 9.46 18.34 5.47
N PRO A 309 8.65 17.33 5.07
CA PRO A 309 7.48 16.89 5.83
C PRO A 309 7.77 16.67 7.31
N TRP A 310 8.90 16.05 7.67
CA TRP A 310 9.36 15.91 9.06
C TRP A 310 9.43 17.25 9.77
N GLN A 311 10.05 18.25 9.13
CA GLN A 311 10.21 19.58 9.73
C GLN A 311 8.87 20.29 9.98
N LEU A 312 7.86 20.01 9.17
CA LEU A 312 6.50 20.53 9.36
C LEU A 312 5.74 19.77 10.45
N HIS A 313 5.98 18.46 10.54
CA HIS A 313 5.36 17.57 11.50
C HIS A 313 5.90 17.82 12.92
N ALA A 314 7.22 17.79 13.06
CA ALA A 314 7.93 17.77 14.33
C ALA A 314 8.39 19.17 14.78
N GLY A 315 8.21 20.19 13.93
CA GLY A 315 8.55 21.58 14.22
C GLY A 315 10.05 21.94 14.14
N ALA A 316 10.92 20.94 13.97
CA ALA A 316 12.36 21.06 13.84
C ALA A 316 12.89 20.06 12.80
N THR A 317 14.10 20.28 12.30
CA THR A 317 14.78 19.33 11.41
C THR A 317 15.20 18.07 12.18
N LEU A 318 15.45 16.97 11.47
CA LEU A 318 15.89 15.74 12.12
C LEU A 318 17.23 15.94 12.85
N LEU A 319 18.17 16.70 12.27
CA LEU A 319 19.42 17.08 12.94
C LEU A 319 19.15 17.84 14.25
N GLU A 320 18.27 18.83 14.25
CA GLU A 320 17.94 19.61 15.46
C GLU A 320 17.31 18.74 16.56
N GLN A 321 16.54 17.72 16.19
CA GLN A 321 15.94 16.80 17.17
C GLN A 321 16.95 15.80 17.73
N VAL A 322 17.82 15.26 16.89
CA VAL A 322 18.93 14.38 17.31
C VAL A 322 19.91 15.15 18.20
N ALA A 323 20.11 16.44 17.96
CA ALA A 323 20.92 17.33 18.80
C ALA A 323 20.17 17.87 20.03
N ALA A 324 18.90 17.50 20.25
CA ALA A 324 18.12 18.05 21.34
C ALA A 324 18.59 17.53 22.71
N ALA A 325 19.03 18.46 23.56
CA ALA A 325 19.49 18.18 24.91
C ALA A 325 18.52 18.74 25.97
N GLY A 326 18.42 18.02 27.09
CA GLY A 326 17.68 18.42 28.28
C GLY A 326 18.44 19.44 29.15
N PRO A 327 17.90 19.78 30.35
CA PRO A 327 18.47 20.80 31.23
C PRO A 327 19.89 20.51 31.75
N ALA A 328 20.32 19.25 31.71
CA ALA A 328 21.65 18.81 32.13
C ALA A 328 22.64 18.67 30.96
N GLU A 329 22.29 19.17 29.77
CA GLU A 329 23.03 18.97 28.50
C GLU A 329 23.08 17.50 28.04
N GLU A 330 22.39 16.59 28.73
CA GLU A 330 22.19 15.21 28.31
C GLU A 330 21.15 15.11 27.18
N PRO A 331 21.30 14.17 26.23
CA PRO A 331 20.28 13.91 25.20
C PRO A 331 18.90 13.67 25.81
N THR A 332 17.86 14.18 25.15
CA THR A 332 16.49 13.75 25.48
C THR A 332 16.30 12.28 25.11
N GLU A 333 15.37 11.58 25.77
CA GLU A 333 15.03 10.18 25.46
C GLU A 333 14.72 10.01 23.96
N HIS A 334 13.88 10.89 23.43
CA HIS A 334 13.53 10.91 22.01
C HIS A 334 14.75 11.14 21.08
N ALA A 335 15.68 12.02 21.46
CA ALA A 335 16.91 12.23 20.70
C ALA A 335 17.79 10.96 20.68
N GLY A 336 17.84 10.24 21.80
CA GLY A 336 18.53 8.96 21.91
C GLY A 336 17.92 7.88 21.03
N GLU A 337 16.60 7.74 21.02
CA GLU A 337 15.86 6.80 20.15
C GLU A 337 16.14 7.07 18.66
N LEU A 338 16.01 8.34 18.24
CA LEU A 338 16.30 8.74 16.86
C LEU A 338 17.77 8.48 16.48
N ALA A 339 18.70 8.70 17.42
CA ALA A 339 20.11 8.47 17.20
C ALA A 339 20.44 6.98 17.04
N ALA A 340 19.84 6.11 17.87
CA ALA A 340 20.01 4.66 17.78
C ALA A 340 19.59 4.14 16.40
N GLU A 341 18.40 4.52 15.94
CA GLU A 341 17.86 4.14 14.62
C GLU A 341 18.75 4.60 13.46
N LEU A 342 19.31 5.81 13.55
CA LEU A 342 20.25 6.32 12.54
C LEU A 342 21.56 5.54 12.52
N VAL A 343 22.06 5.13 13.69
CA VAL A 343 23.30 4.34 13.84
C VAL A 343 23.10 2.93 13.32
N GLU A 344 22.00 2.28 13.70
CA GLU A 344 21.60 0.95 13.23
C GLU A 344 21.51 0.91 11.69
N SER A 345 20.85 1.90 11.08
CA SER A 345 20.80 2.01 9.61
C SER A 345 22.20 2.08 8.97
N GLY A 346 23.15 2.72 9.66
CA GLY A 346 24.54 2.84 9.25
C GLY A 346 25.34 1.54 9.29
N GLU A 347 24.90 0.53 10.06
CA GLU A 347 25.60 -0.75 10.20
C GLU A 347 25.64 -1.57 8.91
N SER A 348 24.66 -1.34 8.02
CA SER A 348 24.66 -1.92 6.68
C SER A 348 25.94 -1.63 5.89
N LEU A 349 26.65 -0.55 6.22
CA LEU A 349 27.94 -0.20 5.65
C LEU A 349 29.03 -1.25 5.93
N ALA A 350 28.91 -2.06 6.99
CA ALA A 350 29.88 -3.08 7.36
C ALA A 350 30.09 -4.12 6.24
N PHE A 351 29.07 -4.35 5.41
CA PHE A 351 29.14 -5.26 4.26
C PHE A 351 29.82 -4.66 3.02
N LEU A 352 29.98 -3.34 2.98
CA LEU A 352 30.42 -2.60 1.79
C LEU A 352 31.76 -1.85 2.01
N ILE A 353 32.10 -1.57 3.27
CA ILE A 353 33.18 -0.64 3.61
C ILE A 353 34.56 -1.08 3.11
N ASP A 354 34.83 -2.38 3.07
CA ASP A 354 36.13 -2.91 2.61
C ASP A 354 36.44 -2.51 1.15
N ALA A 355 35.41 -2.37 0.31
CA ALA A 355 35.57 -1.88 -1.06
C ALA A 355 36.00 -0.41 -1.09
N ALA A 356 35.51 0.41 -0.17
CA ALA A 356 35.92 1.80 -0.05
C ALA A 356 37.35 1.92 0.49
N LEU A 357 37.74 1.08 1.45
CA LEU A 357 39.06 1.08 2.08
C LEU A 357 40.20 0.65 1.13
N ALA A 358 39.87 -0.04 0.03
CA ALA A 358 40.84 -0.43 -0.99
C ALA A 358 41.40 0.75 -1.83
N ASP A 359 40.79 1.93 -1.73
CA ASP A 359 41.18 3.11 -2.49
C ASP A 359 42.45 3.78 -1.94
N GLU A 360 43.27 4.38 -2.80
CA GLU A 360 44.52 5.05 -2.42
C GLU A 360 44.35 6.27 -1.50
N VAL A 361 43.13 6.81 -1.35
CA VAL A 361 42.85 7.97 -0.47
C VAL A 361 43.25 7.70 0.98
N TRP A 362 43.21 6.44 1.42
CA TRP A 362 43.52 6.01 2.78
C TRP A 362 45.02 5.86 3.06
N ALA A 363 45.82 5.49 2.06
CA ALA A 363 47.18 4.94 2.24
C ALA A 363 48.15 5.81 3.06
N ASP A 364 48.04 7.14 2.94
CA ASP A 364 48.92 8.10 3.61
C ASP A 364 48.24 8.86 4.76
N ALA A 365 46.99 8.52 5.12
CA ALA A 365 46.27 9.19 6.19
C ALA A 365 46.83 8.79 7.57
N ARG A 366 47.28 9.76 8.36
CA ARG A 366 47.80 9.54 9.73
C ARG A 366 46.81 9.98 10.80
N GLU A 367 46.03 11.02 10.54
CA GLU A 367 44.89 11.42 11.36
C GLU A 367 43.62 11.39 10.51
N VAL A 368 42.66 10.56 10.90
CA VAL A 368 41.38 10.38 10.20
C VAL A 368 40.26 10.83 11.13
N LEU A 369 39.50 11.84 10.68
CA LEU A 369 38.31 12.33 11.37
C LEU A 369 37.08 11.62 10.79
N LEU A 370 36.31 10.95 11.64
CA LEU A 370 35.14 10.16 11.29
C LEU A 370 33.87 10.84 11.85
N LEU A 371 32.88 11.03 10.98
CA LEU A 371 31.57 11.59 11.31
C LEU A 371 30.46 10.79 10.65
N GLY A 372 29.25 11.00 11.15
CA GLY A 372 28.01 10.39 10.74
C GLY A 372 27.73 9.07 11.48
N PRO A 373 26.47 8.62 11.47
CA PRO A 373 26.06 7.38 12.14
C PRO A 373 26.86 6.15 11.70
N GLY A 374 27.30 6.09 10.44
CA GLY A 374 28.16 5.02 9.92
C GLY A 374 29.65 5.17 10.26
N GLY A 375 30.06 6.20 11.00
CA GLY A 375 31.47 6.50 11.28
C GLY A 375 32.17 5.43 12.11
N HIS A 376 31.44 4.79 13.03
CA HIS A 376 31.98 3.74 13.90
C HIS A 376 32.31 2.47 13.08
N VAL A 377 31.48 2.11 12.11
CA VAL A 377 31.75 1.01 11.16
C VAL A 377 33.06 1.23 10.40
N VAL A 378 33.30 2.47 9.94
CA VAL A 378 34.57 2.83 9.28
C VAL A 378 35.75 2.70 10.25
N ALA A 379 35.58 3.13 11.50
CA ALA A 379 36.61 3.03 12.52
C ALA A 379 37.02 1.57 12.77
N GLU A 380 36.03 0.71 12.98
CA GLU A 380 36.24 -0.72 13.21
C GLU A 380 36.85 -1.42 12.00
N ALA A 381 36.42 -1.09 10.79
CA ALA A 381 37.00 -1.65 9.58
C ALA A 381 38.47 -1.26 9.42
N LEU A 382 38.83 0.00 9.68
CA LEU A 382 40.23 0.46 9.69
C LEU A 382 41.06 -0.23 10.78
N HIS A 383 40.50 -0.38 11.99
CA HIS A 383 41.14 -1.11 13.08
C HIS A 383 41.39 -2.58 12.72
N ARG A 384 40.39 -3.26 12.16
CA ARG A 384 40.46 -4.66 11.69
C ARG A 384 41.55 -4.86 10.63
N HIS A 385 41.75 -3.86 9.76
CA HIS A 385 42.82 -3.84 8.76
C HIS A 385 44.18 -3.38 9.33
N SER A 386 44.28 -3.14 10.64
CA SER A 386 45.49 -2.63 11.29
C SER A 386 46.02 -1.34 10.64
N HIS A 387 45.11 -0.47 10.18
CA HIS A 387 45.48 0.79 9.57
C HIS A 387 46.19 1.69 10.60
N PRO A 388 47.35 2.30 10.28
CA PRO A 388 48.20 2.99 11.27
C PRO A 388 47.67 4.38 11.68
N ALA A 389 46.50 4.78 11.19
CA ALA A 389 45.95 6.11 11.43
C ALA A 389 45.43 6.23 12.86
N ARG A 390 45.63 7.41 13.46
CA ARG A 390 44.87 7.84 14.63
C ARG A 390 43.45 8.18 14.19
N LEU A 391 42.48 7.43 14.70
CA LEU A 391 41.07 7.60 14.40
C LEU A 391 40.44 8.53 15.44
N VAL A 392 39.70 9.53 14.96
CA VAL A 392 39.00 10.51 15.80
C VAL A 392 37.53 10.55 15.41
N LEU A 393 36.64 10.23 16.34
CA LEU A 393 35.18 10.32 16.14
C LEU A 393 34.67 11.66 16.70
N ARG A 394 33.71 12.28 16.00
CA ARG A 394 33.03 13.49 16.47
C ARG A 394 31.60 13.55 15.94
N GLU A 395 30.64 13.56 16.86
CA GLU A 395 29.21 13.64 16.57
C GLU A 395 28.44 14.39 17.67
N GLU A 396 27.16 14.65 17.43
CA GLU A 396 26.22 15.09 18.47
C GLU A 396 26.13 14.01 19.57
N GLU A 397 25.95 14.44 20.83
CA GLU A 397 26.06 13.56 22.01
C GLU A 397 25.17 12.31 21.92
N ALA A 398 23.93 12.43 21.46
CA ALA A 398 23.02 11.30 21.29
C ALA A 398 23.55 10.25 20.30
N VAL A 399 24.09 10.71 19.16
CA VAL A 399 24.67 9.86 18.12
C VAL A 399 25.97 9.25 18.62
N ALA A 400 26.78 10.00 19.36
CA ALA A 400 28.01 9.49 19.95
C ALA A 400 27.75 8.36 20.96
N GLN A 401 26.72 8.50 21.80
CA GLN A 401 26.30 7.47 22.75
C GLN A 401 25.80 6.22 22.02
N ALA A 402 24.93 6.38 21.01
CA ALA A 402 24.44 5.26 20.20
C ALA A 402 25.57 4.53 19.46
N MET A 403 26.46 5.26 18.79
CA MET A 403 27.64 4.68 18.13
C MET A 403 28.53 3.92 19.11
N THR A 404 28.75 4.46 20.31
CA THR A 404 29.58 3.80 21.33
C THR A 404 28.94 2.50 21.84
N ALA A 405 27.61 2.43 21.89
CA ALA A 405 26.89 1.22 22.30
C ALA A 405 27.07 0.06 21.31
N GLU A 406 27.17 0.35 20.01
CA GLU A 406 27.35 -0.65 18.96
C GLU A 406 28.82 -1.02 18.70
N MET A 407 29.77 -0.19 19.15
CA MET A 407 31.19 -0.46 18.98
C MET A 407 31.65 -1.71 19.74
N THR A 408 32.29 -2.64 19.03
CA THR A 408 32.91 -3.83 19.62
C THR A 408 34.17 -3.48 20.42
N ASP A 409 34.92 -2.48 19.97
CA ASP A 409 36.11 -1.96 20.65
C ASP A 409 36.03 -0.43 20.78
N PRO A 410 35.52 0.11 21.90
CA PRO A 410 35.44 1.55 22.14
C PRO A 410 36.80 2.27 22.13
N ASP A 411 37.91 1.55 22.36
CA ASP A 411 39.27 2.12 22.34
C ASP A 411 39.86 2.22 20.92
N ALA A 412 39.16 1.70 19.90
CA ALA A 412 39.59 1.75 18.50
C ALA A 412 39.66 3.18 17.93
N ALA A 413 38.98 4.14 18.56
CA ALA A 413 38.98 5.55 18.17
C ALA A 413 38.90 6.47 19.39
N VAL A 414 39.37 7.72 19.22
CA VAL A 414 39.27 8.74 20.27
C VAL A 414 38.09 9.67 19.97
N TRP A 415 37.23 9.89 20.96
CA TRP A 415 36.17 10.90 20.87
C TRP A 415 36.72 12.31 21.05
N ALA A 416 36.34 13.21 20.13
CA ALA A 416 36.57 14.64 20.25
C ALA A 416 35.30 15.36 20.65
N SER A 417 35.41 16.49 21.38
CA SER A 417 34.23 17.28 21.71
C SER A 417 33.58 17.86 20.44
N PRO A 418 32.26 18.10 20.43
CA PRO A 418 31.55 18.59 19.24
C PRO A 418 32.10 19.90 18.66
N ASP A 419 32.68 20.75 19.51
CA ASP A 419 33.28 22.05 19.17
C ASP A 419 34.81 22.00 18.96
N GLN A 420 35.45 20.85 19.24
CA GLN A 420 36.88 20.69 19.09
C GLN A 420 37.27 20.78 17.60
N ARG A 421 38.16 21.73 17.29
CA ARG A 421 38.80 21.81 15.98
C ARG A 421 39.86 20.73 15.83
N ILE A 422 39.78 20.02 14.72
CA ILE A 422 40.67 18.91 14.38
C ILE A 422 41.40 19.24 13.07
N ARG A 423 42.65 18.81 12.93
CA ARG A 423 43.41 18.92 11.68
C ARG A 423 43.74 17.52 11.18
N ALA A 424 42.83 16.95 10.41
CA ALA A 424 42.95 15.61 9.88
C ALA A 424 43.59 15.61 8.48
N ASP A 425 44.27 14.52 8.12
CA ASP A 425 44.71 14.29 6.74
C ASP A 425 43.53 13.91 5.84
N LEU A 426 42.52 13.29 6.44
CA LEU A 426 41.32 12.77 5.80
C LEU A 426 40.11 12.92 6.75
N ALA A 427 39.03 13.52 6.25
CA ALA A 427 37.72 13.47 6.91
C ALA A 427 36.81 12.45 6.21
N VAL A 428 36.02 11.70 6.97
CA VAL A 428 35.04 10.75 6.45
C VAL A 428 33.67 11.14 7.00
N ALA A 429 32.73 11.39 6.09
CA ALA A 429 31.33 11.61 6.41
C ALA A 429 30.54 10.37 5.95
N ALA A 430 30.28 9.44 6.85
CA ALA A 430 29.60 8.18 6.56
C ALA A 430 28.13 8.25 7.02
N HIS A 431 27.21 8.34 6.07
CA HIS A 431 25.79 8.62 6.29
C HIS A 431 25.51 9.93 7.06
N ALA A 432 26.48 10.85 7.11
CA ALA A 432 26.35 12.10 7.82
C ALA A 432 25.39 13.08 7.13
N LEU A 433 25.16 12.97 5.83
CA LEU A 433 24.26 13.85 5.09
C LEU A 433 22.83 13.30 5.07
N ALA A 434 22.63 12.01 5.35
CA ALA A 434 21.35 11.32 5.21
C ALA A 434 20.19 11.97 5.99
N TYR A 435 20.48 12.56 7.15
CA TYR A 435 19.52 13.21 8.05
C TYR A 435 19.66 14.73 8.14
N ARG A 436 20.45 15.33 7.23
CA ARG A 436 20.70 16.77 7.16
C ARG A 436 20.04 17.41 5.95
N THR A 437 19.42 18.57 6.11
CA THR A 437 18.93 19.39 4.99
C THR A 437 20.10 19.90 4.13
N ASP A 438 19.83 20.44 2.93
CA ASP A 438 20.90 20.97 2.07
C ASP A 438 21.75 22.08 2.73
N PRO A 439 21.16 23.07 3.41
CA PRO A 439 21.92 24.05 4.18
C PRO A 439 22.81 23.42 5.26
N GLU A 440 22.30 22.42 6.00
CA GLU A 440 23.05 21.72 7.05
C GLU A 440 24.19 20.87 6.47
N ALA A 441 23.92 20.14 5.38
CA ALA A 441 24.91 19.35 4.66
C ALA A 441 26.04 20.25 4.12
N ALA A 442 25.69 21.40 3.52
CA ALA A 442 26.67 22.39 3.06
C ALA A 442 27.50 22.95 4.22
N ALA A 443 26.86 23.24 5.37
CA ALA A 443 27.56 23.72 6.56
C ALA A 443 28.56 22.69 7.10
N LEU A 444 28.19 21.41 7.12
CA LEU A 444 29.09 20.32 7.50
C LEU A 444 30.28 20.23 6.55
N LEU A 445 30.04 20.18 5.23
CA LEU A 445 31.11 20.11 4.23
C LEU A 445 32.04 21.32 4.28
N GLY A 446 31.50 22.51 4.53
CA GLY A 446 32.28 23.74 4.74
C GLY A 446 33.16 23.68 6.00
N ARG A 447 32.65 23.10 7.08
CA ARG A 447 33.44 22.85 8.30
C ARG A 447 34.59 21.88 8.01
N LEU A 448 34.29 20.74 7.37
CA LEU A 448 35.31 19.75 7.01
C LEU A 448 36.40 20.33 6.11
N ARG A 449 36.05 21.27 5.21
CA ARG A 449 37.04 21.93 4.34
C ARG A 449 38.11 22.67 5.11
N GLY A 450 37.78 23.21 6.28
CA GLY A 450 38.70 23.90 7.18
C GLY A 450 39.51 22.97 8.09
N GLU A 451 39.15 21.68 8.15
CA GLU A 451 39.70 20.71 9.11
C GLU A 451 40.45 19.57 8.43
N ALA A 452 40.20 19.29 7.14
CA ALA A 452 40.86 18.23 6.40
C ALA A 452 41.31 18.66 5.00
N MET A 453 42.38 18.01 4.53
CA MET A 453 42.92 18.22 3.17
C MET A 453 42.21 17.39 2.10
N ARG A 454 41.57 16.29 2.51
CA ARG A 454 40.82 15.37 1.67
C ARG A 454 39.58 14.95 2.45
N ALA A 455 38.52 14.58 1.74
CA ALA A 455 37.35 13.98 2.38
C ALA A 455 36.80 12.81 1.57
N VAL A 456 36.15 11.88 2.26
CA VAL A 456 35.34 10.82 1.67
C VAL A 456 33.92 10.97 2.21
N VAL A 457 32.95 11.13 1.32
CA VAL A 457 31.53 11.19 1.68
C VAL A 457 30.89 9.88 1.23
N ILE A 458 30.43 9.07 2.18
CA ILE A 458 29.81 7.76 1.92
C ILE A 458 28.31 7.90 2.17
N GLU A 459 27.51 7.76 1.12
CA GLU A 459 26.04 7.97 1.18
C GLU A 459 25.30 7.01 0.26
N SER A 460 24.04 6.75 0.61
CA SER A 460 23.08 6.10 -0.28
C SER A 460 22.59 7.11 -1.31
N GLY A 461 23.09 7.00 -2.55
CA GLY A 461 22.80 7.94 -3.63
C GLY A 461 21.59 7.55 -4.48
N ARG A 462 21.19 6.27 -4.44
CA ARG A 462 20.04 5.73 -5.16
C ARG A 462 19.39 4.60 -4.37
N PRO A 463 18.09 4.33 -4.57
CA PRO A 463 17.47 3.15 -3.99
C PRO A 463 18.13 1.87 -4.51
N ASP A 464 18.12 0.82 -3.70
CA ASP A 464 18.38 -0.52 -4.20
C ASP A 464 17.26 -0.91 -5.17
N ALA A 465 17.59 -1.03 -6.45
CA ALA A 465 16.62 -1.30 -7.52
C ALA A 465 15.95 -2.67 -7.39
N LEU A 466 16.49 -3.57 -6.56
CA LEU A 466 15.93 -4.89 -6.29
C LEU A 466 15.03 -4.93 -5.06
N GLY A 467 15.00 -3.86 -4.25
CA GLY A 467 14.22 -3.80 -3.02
C GLY A 467 12.71 -3.64 -3.26
N PRO A 468 11.85 -4.39 -2.54
CA PRO A 468 10.44 -4.08 -2.48
C PRO A 468 10.29 -2.67 -1.86
N GLY A 469 9.68 -1.73 -2.58
CA GLY A 469 9.56 -0.34 -2.13
C GLY A 469 10.64 0.63 -2.63
N ALA A 470 11.51 0.22 -3.57
CA ALA A 470 12.51 1.10 -4.19
C ALA A 470 11.94 2.44 -4.73
N HIS A 471 10.66 2.43 -5.14
CA HIS A 471 9.94 3.61 -5.63
C HIS A 471 9.48 4.58 -4.52
N GLU A 472 9.48 4.15 -3.25
CA GLU A 472 9.07 4.95 -2.10
C GLU A 472 10.26 5.56 -1.34
N VAL A 473 11.47 5.03 -1.52
CA VAL A 473 12.70 5.52 -0.86
C VAL A 473 12.90 7.02 -1.07
N SER A 474 12.65 7.53 -2.28
CA SER A 474 12.73 8.96 -2.58
C SER A 474 11.74 9.79 -1.76
N LEU A 475 10.54 9.26 -1.50
CA LEU A 475 9.56 9.94 -0.64
C LEU A 475 9.95 9.88 0.84
N ARG A 476 10.56 8.80 1.32
CA ARG A 476 11.11 8.73 2.69
C ARG A 476 12.27 9.70 2.87
N SER A 477 13.19 9.77 1.91
CA SER A 477 14.24 10.79 1.88
C SER A 477 13.64 12.20 1.87
N TYR A 478 12.62 12.42 1.03
CA TYR A 478 11.93 13.71 0.98
C TYR A 478 11.27 14.04 2.33
N ALA A 479 10.61 13.08 2.97
CA ALA A 479 10.05 13.21 4.32
C ALA A 479 11.11 13.70 5.32
N ARG A 480 12.29 13.07 5.28
CA ARG A 480 13.39 13.28 6.21
C ARG A 480 14.10 14.62 6.03
N ILE A 481 14.53 14.94 4.80
CA ILE A 481 15.44 16.06 4.52
C ILE A 481 14.91 17.08 3.49
N GLY A 482 13.69 16.89 3.00
CA GLY A 482 13.05 17.81 2.05
C GLY A 482 13.54 17.67 0.61
N ARG A 483 14.22 16.57 0.30
CA ARG A 483 14.71 16.22 -1.04
C ARG A 483 14.91 14.72 -1.21
N ASP A 484 15.05 14.31 -2.47
CA ASP A 484 15.49 12.95 -2.80
C ASP A 484 16.93 12.68 -2.30
N LEU A 485 17.33 11.41 -2.32
CA LEU A 485 18.67 10.94 -2.02
C LEU A 485 19.71 11.77 -2.79
N ARG A 486 20.89 11.94 -2.19
CA ARG A 486 21.98 12.68 -2.80
C ARG A 486 22.91 11.71 -3.50
N ASP A 487 22.76 11.60 -4.81
CA ASP A 487 23.78 10.95 -5.63
C ASP A 487 25.09 11.74 -5.64
N ALA A 488 26.13 11.16 -6.23
CA ALA A 488 27.44 11.79 -6.28
C ALA A 488 27.46 13.15 -7.00
N GLU A 489 26.53 13.42 -7.94
CA GLU A 489 26.42 14.73 -8.59
C GLU A 489 25.89 15.78 -7.60
N ALA A 490 24.81 15.45 -6.88
CA ALA A 490 24.26 16.31 -5.83
C ALA A 490 25.24 16.56 -4.69
N ILE A 491 25.96 15.52 -4.23
CA ILE A 491 27.03 15.66 -3.24
C ILE A 491 28.14 16.54 -3.79
N GLY A 492 28.56 16.31 -5.04
CA GLY A 492 29.58 17.11 -5.73
C GLY A 492 29.23 18.59 -5.84
N ALA A 493 27.95 18.92 -6.08
CA ALA A 493 27.48 20.30 -6.11
C ALA A 493 27.58 20.99 -4.74
N LEU A 494 27.14 20.31 -3.66
CA LEU A 494 27.27 20.82 -2.28
C LEU A 494 28.74 20.96 -1.88
N ALA A 495 29.55 19.96 -2.21
CA ALA A 495 30.98 19.96 -1.93
C ALA A 495 31.70 21.10 -2.67
N SER A 496 31.38 21.33 -3.95
CA SER A 496 31.94 22.43 -4.74
C SER A 496 31.60 23.79 -4.16
N ALA A 497 30.35 23.98 -3.72
CA ALA A 497 29.93 25.21 -3.04
C ALA A 497 30.67 25.44 -1.72
N ALA A 498 31.07 24.35 -1.04
CA ALA A 498 31.89 24.36 0.17
C ALA A 498 33.41 24.45 -0.09
N GLY A 499 33.85 24.55 -1.35
CA GLY A 499 35.27 24.71 -1.72
C GLY A 499 36.05 23.41 -1.87
N TRP A 500 35.36 22.28 -2.04
CA TRP A 500 35.94 20.99 -2.40
C TRP A 500 35.93 20.76 -3.90
N GLN A 501 36.84 19.92 -4.38
CA GLN A 501 36.82 19.37 -5.72
C GLN A 501 36.54 17.86 -5.66
N VAL A 502 35.57 17.39 -6.45
CA VAL A 502 35.35 15.95 -6.63
C VAL A 502 36.51 15.37 -7.45
N VAL A 503 37.19 14.38 -6.88
CA VAL A 503 38.30 13.66 -7.53
C VAL A 503 37.78 12.45 -8.28
N ARG A 504 36.97 11.61 -7.62
CA ARG A 504 36.35 10.40 -8.18
C ARG A 504 35.21 9.92 -7.30
N VAL A 505 34.42 8.99 -7.83
CA VAL A 505 33.30 8.35 -7.16
C VAL A 505 33.50 6.83 -7.25
N LEU A 506 33.31 6.14 -6.13
CA LEU A 506 33.35 4.69 -6.06
C LEU A 506 31.93 4.16 -5.83
N GLU A 507 31.52 3.19 -6.63
CA GLU A 507 30.27 2.45 -6.42
C GLU A 507 30.55 1.29 -5.45
N LEU A 508 29.95 1.30 -4.27
CA LEU A 508 30.22 0.27 -3.25
C LEU A 508 29.25 -0.91 -3.32
N GLY A 509 28.03 -0.67 -3.80
CA GLY A 509 26.95 -1.67 -3.83
C GLY A 509 25.69 -1.14 -3.17
N TRP A 510 24.54 -1.79 -3.42
CA TRP A 510 23.24 -1.45 -2.80
C TRP A 510 22.82 0.03 -2.89
N GLY A 511 23.29 0.73 -3.93
CA GLY A 511 23.03 2.17 -4.11
C GLY A 511 23.91 3.10 -3.26
N VAL A 512 24.84 2.55 -2.49
CA VAL A 512 25.84 3.30 -1.71
C VAL A 512 27.04 3.66 -2.58
N GLN A 513 27.50 4.90 -2.44
CA GLN A 513 28.64 5.47 -3.17
C GLN A 513 29.60 6.16 -2.20
N ALA A 514 30.89 6.12 -2.50
CA ALA A 514 31.91 6.95 -1.84
C ALA A 514 32.39 8.05 -2.80
N THR A 515 32.11 9.30 -2.46
CA THR A 515 32.57 10.48 -3.21
C THR A 515 33.86 11.01 -2.58
N ILE A 516 34.95 10.98 -3.35
CA ILE A 516 36.27 11.42 -2.89
C ILE A 516 36.50 12.88 -3.26
N LEU A 517 36.89 13.68 -2.27
CA LEU A 517 37.01 15.13 -2.32
C LEU A 517 38.44 15.60 -1.97
N ARG A 518 38.88 16.72 -2.55
CA ARG A 518 40.16 17.38 -2.29
C ARG A 518 40.06 18.91 -2.25
#